data_AF-A0A5C8MHP4-F1
#
_entry.id   AF-A0A5C8MHP4-F1
#
_cell.length_a   1.000
_cell.length_b   1.000
_cell.length_c   1.000
_cell.angle_alpha   90.00
_cell.angle_beta   90.00
_cell.angle_gamma   90.00
#
_symmetry.space_group_name_H-M   'P 1'
#
loop_
_entity.id
_entity.type
_entity.pdbx_description
1 polymer ?
#
loop_
_entity_poly.entity_id
_entity_poly.type
_entity_poly.pdbx_seq_one_letter_code
_entity_poly.pdbx_strand_id
1 'polypeptide(L)'
;FKETALAFREQGVRLIGGCCGTTPKHIEAIANALTDRTPITEKVVKQRHVPISIQTNEPNAAPPLQDIVRKRRSVIVELDPPKKLGIAKFLEGAKALKEANIDALTLADNSLATPRISNMALGSIVKEQLGIRPLIHITCRDRNLIGLQSHLMGLHTLGITDVLAITGDPSKIGDFPGATSVYDLSSFDLIRLIRQFNEGLSYSGKSLGQKTNFSIAAAFNPNVRHLDKAVERLEKKIQCGAHYFITQPLYSERQIEEVYEATK
;
A
#
# COMPACT_ATOMS: atom_id res chain seq x y z
N PHE A 1 15.99 -28.00 23.79
CA PHE A 1 16.58 -26.82 24.49
C PHE A 1 18.10 -26.77 24.37
N LYS A 2 18.87 -27.78 24.83
CA LYS A 2 20.33 -27.82 24.64
C LYS A 2 20.76 -27.67 23.17
N GLU A 3 20.24 -28.55 22.31
CA GLU A 3 20.53 -28.52 20.86
C GLU A 3 20.09 -27.20 20.20
N THR A 4 18.93 -26.68 20.60
CA THR A 4 18.40 -25.41 20.10
C THR A 4 19.28 -24.23 20.50
N ALA A 5 19.81 -24.21 21.73
CA ALA A 5 20.72 -23.18 22.23
C ALA A 5 22.02 -23.16 21.41
N LEU A 6 22.56 -24.34 21.13
CA LEU A 6 23.73 -24.51 20.25
C LEU A 6 23.42 -24.01 18.83
N ALA A 7 22.29 -24.43 18.25
CA ALA A 7 21.88 -23.97 16.93
C ALA A 7 21.72 -22.45 16.86
N PHE A 8 21.11 -21.80 17.86
CA PHE A 8 20.97 -20.34 17.92
C PHE A 8 22.31 -19.63 18.05
N ARG A 9 23.24 -20.15 18.86
CA ARG A 9 24.60 -19.63 18.91
C ARG A 9 25.25 -19.68 17.52
N GLU A 10 25.19 -20.82 16.83
CA GLU A 10 25.70 -20.97 15.46
C GLU A 10 25.02 -20.02 14.46
N GLN A 11 23.78 -19.59 14.75
CA GLN A 11 23.11 -18.55 13.98
C GLN A 11 23.54 -17.12 14.32
N GLY A 12 24.47 -16.90 15.26
CA GLY A 12 25.00 -15.58 15.65
C GLY A 12 24.24 -14.92 16.81
N VAL A 13 23.33 -15.65 17.48
CA VAL A 13 22.58 -15.13 18.63
C VAL A 13 23.52 -15.03 19.84
N ARG A 14 23.52 -13.87 20.50
CA ARG A 14 24.40 -13.57 21.66
C ARG A 14 23.66 -13.44 22.99
N LEU A 15 22.33 -13.37 22.94
CA LEU A 15 21.46 -13.35 24.10
C LEU A 15 20.36 -14.38 23.89
N ILE A 16 20.31 -15.38 24.76
CA ILE A 16 19.31 -16.46 24.71
C ILE A 16 18.62 -16.50 26.06
N GLY A 17 17.31 -16.30 26.04
CA GLY A 17 16.45 -16.30 27.22
C GLY A 17 15.14 -17.01 26.96
N GLY A 18 14.20 -16.84 27.88
CA GLY A 18 12.87 -17.44 27.81
C GLY A 18 11.75 -16.40 27.76
N CYS A 19 10.66 -16.74 27.08
CA CYS A 19 9.37 -16.04 27.19
C CYS A 19 8.40 -16.89 28.02
N CYS A 20 7.10 -16.59 27.97
CA CYS A 20 6.03 -17.39 28.56
C CYS A 20 6.19 -18.89 28.20
N GLY A 21 6.07 -19.76 29.21
CA GLY A 21 6.29 -21.20 29.06
C GLY A 21 7.74 -21.68 29.23
N THR A 22 8.70 -20.78 29.46
CA THR A 22 10.07 -21.17 29.81
C THR A 22 10.16 -21.48 31.30
N THR A 23 10.61 -22.68 31.65
CA THR A 23 10.78 -23.11 33.04
C THR A 23 12.24 -22.97 33.48
N PRO A 24 12.53 -22.98 34.80
CA PRO A 24 13.91 -23.03 35.30
C PRO A 24 14.74 -24.17 34.69
N LYS A 25 14.14 -25.34 34.45
CA LYS A 25 14.81 -26.49 33.79
C LYS A 25 15.21 -26.17 32.34
N HIS A 26 14.43 -25.37 31.62
CA HIS A 26 14.79 -24.94 30.26
C HIS A 26 15.99 -23.98 30.30
N ILE A 27 16.00 -23.03 31.24
CA ILE A 27 17.10 -22.07 31.42
C ILE A 27 18.38 -22.82 31.81
N GLU A 28 18.30 -23.74 32.77
CA GLU A 28 19.42 -24.58 33.19
C GLU A 28 19.97 -25.41 32.02
N ALA A 29 19.09 -26.00 31.20
CA ALA A 29 19.51 -26.75 30.01
C ALA A 29 20.22 -25.84 28.98
N ILE A 30 19.72 -24.63 28.74
CA ILE A 30 20.33 -23.65 27.84
C ILE A 30 21.69 -23.19 28.36
N ALA A 31 21.76 -22.81 29.64
CA ALA A 31 22.98 -22.37 30.31
C ALA A 31 24.05 -23.46 30.22
N ASN A 32 23.75 -24.68 30.67
CA ASN A 32 24.67 -25.82 30.62
C ASN A 32 25.17 -26.14 29.21
N ALA A 33 24.40 -25.86 28.15
CA ALA A 33 24.84 -26.08 26.78
C ALA A 33 25.84 -25.01 26.29
N LEU A 34 25.85 -23.83 26.91
CA LEU A 34 26.56 -22.63 26.44
C LEU A 34 27.64 -22.12 27.42
N THR A 35 27.74 -22.63 28.65
CA THR A 35 28.65 -22.16 29.71
C THR A 35 30.09 -21.94 29.21
N ASP A 36 30.63 -22.88 28.45
CA ASP A 36 32.04 -22.83 28.00
C ASP A 36 32.19 -22.33 26.55
N ARG A 37 31.20 -21.59 26.04
CA ARG A 37 31.15 -21.17 24.64
C ARG A 37 31.05 -19.66 24.51
N THR A 38 31.94 -19.08 23.72
CA THR A 38 31.91 -17.65 23.40
C THR A 38 30.85 -17.32 22.34
N PRO A 39 30.21 -16.15 22.38
CA PRO A 39 29.28 -15.73 21.33
C PRO A 39 29.98 -15.56 19.98
N ILE A 40 29.28 -15.87 18.89
CA ILE A 40 29.78 -15.61 17.53
C ILE A 40 29.67 -14.10 17.25
N THR A 41 30.80 -13.48 16.93
CA THR A 41 30.92 -12.03 16.68
C THR A 41 30.68 -11.64 15.23
N GLU A 42 30.95 -12.54 14.29
CA GLU A 42 30.75 -12.32 12.87
C GLU A 42 30.16 -13.57 12.23
N LYS A 43 29.12 -13.38 11.40
CA LYS A 43 28.47 -14.46 10.68
C LYS A 43 28.29 -14.06 9.23
N VAL A 44 28.82 -14.89 8.33
CA VAL A 44 28.53 -14.80 6.91
C VAL A 44 27.12 -15.35 6.68
N VAL A 45 26.15 -14.45 6.49
CA VAL A 45 24.77 -14.83 6.17
C VAL A 45 24.75 -15.34 4.73
N LYS A 46 24.50 -16.65 4.54
CA LYS A 46 24.18 -17.18 3.21
C LYS A 46 22.85 -16.55 2.76
N GLN A 47 22.90 -15.55 1.90
CA GLN A 47 21.71 -15.03 1.24
C GLN A 47 21.15 -16.13 0.35
N ARG A 48 20.06 -16.75 0.79
CA ARG A 48 19.32 -17.70 -0.03
C ARG A 48 18.53 -16.88 -1.05
N HIS A 49 19.04 -16.78 -2.26
CA HIS A 49 18.29 -16.24 -3.39
C HIS A 49 17.13 -17.20 -3.66
N VAL A 50 15.97 -16.92 -3.09
CA VAL A 50 14.73 -17.57 -3.51
C VAL A 50 14.42 -17.00 -4.88
N PRO A 51 14.33 -17.82 -5.95
CA PRO A 51 13.95 -17.32 -7.26
C PRO A 51 12.58 -16.66 -7.14
N ILE A 52 12.52 -15.35 -7.43
CA ILE A 52 11.25 -14.62 -7.46
C ILE A 52 10.52 -15.07 -8.72
N SER A 53 9.39 -15.73 -8.56
CA SER A 53 8.57 -16.12 -9.70
C SER A 53 7.93 -14.88 -10.31
N ILE A 54 8.17 -14.66 -11.60
CA ILE A 54 7.45 -13.65 -12.38
C ILE A 54 6.23 -14.37 -12.95
N GLN A 55 5.06 -14.19 -12.34
CA GLN A 55 3.84 -14.46 -13.08
C GLN A 55 3.68 -13.33 -14.09
N THR A 56 3.81 -13.67 -15.38
CA THR A 56 3.42 -12.78 -16.46
C THR A 56 1.92 -12.50 -16.33
N ASN A 57 1.56 -11.21 -16.31
CA ASN A 57 0.17 -10.75 -16.27
C ASN A 57 -0.73 -11.56 -17.19
N GLU A 58 -2.01 -11.68 -16.83
CA GLU A 58 -3.00 -12.27 -17.73
C GLU A 58 -2.91 -11.63 -19.13
N PRO A 59 -2.93 -12.44 -20.22
CA PRO A 59 -2.75 -11.97 -21.59
C PRO A 59 -3.69 -10.82 -22.02
N ASN A 60 -4.80 -10.64 -21.31
CA ASN A 60 -5.87 -9.68 -21.61
C ASN A 60 -5.96 -8.51 -20.61
N ALA A 61 -4.94 -8.27 -19.79
CA ALA A 61 -4.95 -7.14 -18.87
C ALA A 61 -4.97 -5.81 -19.63
N ALA A 62 -5.96 -4.95 -19.34
CA ALA A 62 -6.02 -3.60 -19.89
C ALA A 62 -4.73 -2.82 -19.56
N PRO A 63 -4.26 -1.93 -20.45
CA PRO A 63 -3.03 -1.18 -20.23
C PRO A 63 -3.13 -0.30 -18.97
N PRO A 64 -2.05 -0.13 -18.19
CA PRO A 64 -2.05 0.74 -17.01
C PRO A 64 -2.58 2.16 -17.31
N LEU A 65 -3.23 2.81 -16.34
CA LEU A 65 -3.85 4.12 -16.54
C LEU A 65 -2.88 5.18 -17.08
N GLN A 66 -1.62 5.19 -16.61
CA GLN A 66 -0.58 6.08 -17.11
C GLN A 66 -0.26 5.90 -18.60
N ASP A 67 -0.47 4.71 -19.15
CA ASP A 67 -0.26 4.44 -20.58
C ASP A 67 -1.46 4.88 -21.41
N ILE A 68 -2.67 4.81 -20.83
CA ILE A 68 -3.90 5.32 -21.46
C ILE A 68 -3.82 6.84 -21.60
N VAL A 69 -3.46 7.53 -20.51
CA VAL A 69 -3.38 9.01 -20.47
C VAL A 69 -2.36 9.56 -21.46
N ARG A 70 -1.28 8.82 -21.74
CA ARG A 70 -0.28 9.19 -22.77
C ARG A 70 -0.82 9.13 -24.20
N LYS A 71 -1.86 8.34 -24.46
CA LYS A 71 -2.41 8.08 -25.80
C LYS A 71 -3.69 8.85 -26.08
N ARG A 72 -4.52 9.06 -25.06
CA ARG A 72 -5.79 9.79 -25.15
C ARG A 72 -6.21 10.36 -23.81
N ARG A 73 -7.18 11.26 -23.85
CA ARG A 73 -7.88 11.70 -22.63
C ARG A 73 -8.48 10.49 -21.91
N SER A 74 -8.27 10.44 -20.60
CA SER A 74 -8.84 9.42 -19.72
C SER A 74 -9.91 10.04 -18.81
N VAL A 75 -10.96 9.27 -18.52
CA VAL A 75 -12.04 9.65 -17.59
C VAL A 75 -12.03 8.70 -16.40
N ILE A 76 -11.62 9.21 -15.25
CA ILE A 76 -11.65 8.50 -13.97
C ILE A 76 -12.74 9.15 -13.13
N VAL A 77 -13.63 8.36 -12.53
CA VAL A 77 -14.73 8.88 -11.71
C VAL A 77 -14.62 8.35 -10.28
N GLU A 78 -14.65 9.26 -9.32
CA GLU A 78 -14.73 8.91 -7.90
C GLU A 78 -16.18 8.63 -7.51
N LEU A 79 -16.45 7.42 -7.01
CA LEU A 79 -17.73 7.06 -6.43
C LEU A 79 -17.49 6.52 -5.02
N ASP A 80 -17.80 7.34 -4.03
CA ASP A 80 -17.53 7.02 -2.64
C ASP A 80 -18.27 5.75 -2.16
N PRO A 81 -17.57 4.84 -1.45
CA PRO A 81 -18.24 3.75 -0.75
C PRO A 81 -19.37 4.22 0.18
N PRO A 82 -20.50 3.50 0.27
CA PRO A 82 -21.61 3.90 1.14
C PRO A 82 -21.22 3.90 2.62
N LYS A 83 -21.79 4.84 3.39
CA LYS A 83 -21.63 4.92 4.85
C LYS A 83 -22.47 3.88 5.61
N LYS A 84 -23.50 3.32 4.96
CA LYS A 84 -24.45 2.36 5.54
C LYS A 84 -24.34 1.03 4.79
N LEU A 85 -24.77 -0.05 5.42
CA LEU A 85 -24.91 -1.36 4.77
C LEU A 85 -25.91 -1.28 3.60
N GLY A 86 -25.70 -2.15 2.62
CA GLY A 86 -26.45 -2.17 1.37
C GLY A 86 -25.71 -1.44 0.23
N ILE A 87 -25.56 -2.13 -0.89
CA ILE A 87 -24.73 -1.67 -2.02
C ILE A 87 -25.54 -1.47 -3.31
N ALA A 88 -26.86 -1.69 -3.31
CA ALA A 88 -27.69 -1.66 -4.52
C ALA A 88 -27.57 -0.32 -5.27
N LYS A 89 -27.83 0.81 -4.60
CA LYS A 89 -27.71 2.15 -5.20
C LYS A 89 -26.28 2.47 -5.67
N PHE A 90 -25.27 1.96 -4.97
CA PHE A 90 -23.88 2.12 -5.38
C PHE A 90 -23.60 1.34 -6.67
N LEU A 91 -24.08 0.10 -6.79
CA LEU A 91 -23.95 -0.71 -8.00
C LEU A 91 -24.72 -0.13 -9.19
N GLU A 92 -25.91 0.44 -8.97
CA GLU A 92 -26.65 1.19 -10.00
C GLU A 92 -25.83 2.36 -10.54
N GLY A 93 -25.24 3.16 -9.64
CA GLY A 93 -24.34 4.25 -10.02
C GLY A 93 -23.10 3.77 -10.76
N ALA A 94 -22.43 2.73 -10.27
CA ALA A 94 -21.28 2.13 -10.93
C ALA A 94 -21.61 1.59 -12.32
N LYS A 95 -22.79 0.99 -12.50
CA LYS A 95 -23.28 0.50 -13.80
C LYS A 95 -23.50 1.67 -14.78
N ALA A 96 -24.16 2.74 -14.34
CA ALA A 96 -24.35 3.93 -15.17
C ALA A 96 -23.00 4.54 -15.61
N LEU A 97 -22.01 4.56 -14.72
CA LEU A 97 -20.67 5.03 -15.05
C LEU A 97 -19.96 4.13 -16.06
N LYS A 98 -20.13 2.81 -15.96
CA LYS A 98 -19.64 1.87 -16.98
C LYS A 98 -20.26 2.14 -18.35
N GLU A 99 -21.57 2.37 -18.40
CA GLU A 99 -22.28 2.69 -19.64
C GLU A 99 -21.81 4.04 -20.24
N ALA A 100 -21.35 4.96 -19.40
CA ALA A 100 -20.68 6.20 -19.81
C ALA A 100 -19.20 6.02 -20.22
N ASN A 101 -18.70 4.78 -20.26
CA ASN A 101 -17.37 4.40 -20.73
C ASN A 101 -16.19 5.05 -19.96
N ILE A 102 -16.28 5.08 -18.62
CA ILE A 102 -15.16 5.49 -17.76
C ILE A 102 -13.98 4.51 -17.87
N ASP A 103 -12.76 5.02 -17.68
CA ASP A 103 -11.53 4.21 -17.68
C ASP A 103 -11.26 3.52 -16.35
N ALA A 104 -11.67 4.15 -15.24
CA ALA A 104 -11.54 3.59 -13.90
C ALA A 104 -12.54 4.21 -12.94
N LEU A 105 -13.01 3.40 -12.00
CA LEU A 105 -13.80 3.84 -10.86
C LEU A 105 -12.87 3.96 -9.65
N THR A 106 -12.66 5.18 -9.15
CA THR A 106 -11.82 5.42 -7.99
C THR A 106 -12.62 5.41 -6.70
N LEU A 107 -12.09 4.73 -5.67
CA LEU A 107 -12.80 4.40 -4.43
C LEU A 107 -11.99 4.87 -3.22
N ALA A 108 -12.50 5.90 -2.54
CA ALA A 108 -11.86 6.46 -1.37
C ALA A 108 -11.86 5.52 -0.15
N ASP A 109 -10.77 5.59 0.63
CA ASP A 109 -10.58 4.80 1.84
C ASP A 109 -10.92 5.66 3.06
N ASN A 110 -12.14 5.51 3.57
CA ASN A 110 -12.67 6.28 4.69
C ASN A 110 -12.42 7.79 4.55
N SER A 111 -12.87 8.37 3.42
CA SER A 111 -12.75 9.81 3.15
C SER A 111 -13.24 10.65 4.35
N LEU A 112 -12.51 11.72 4.67
CA LEU A 112 -12.75 12.60 5.82
C LEU A 112 -12.79 11.85 7.17
N ALA A 113 -12.02 10.77 7.30
CA ALA A 113 -11.99 9.90 8.47
C ALA A 113 -13.38 9.38 8.89
N THR A 114 -14.29 9.21 7.91
CA THR A 114 -15.62 8.65 8.13
C THR A 114 -15.66 7.19 7.67
N PRO A 115 -16.05 6.23 8.53
CA PRO A 115 -16.21 4.83 8.16
C PRO A 115 -17.19 4.65 7.02
N ARG A 116 -16.79 3.81 6.07
CA ARG A 116 -17.61 3.39 4.95
C ARG A 116 -17.45 1.89 4.77
N ILE A 117 -18.28 1.29 3.92
CA ILE A 117 -18.02 -0.07 3.43
C ILE A 117 -16.60 -0.11 2.84
N SER A 118 -15.85 -1.18 3.14
CA SER A 118 -14.49 -1.39 2.64
C SER A 118 -14.38 -1.15 1.13
N ASN A 119 -13.52 -0.20 0.74
CA ASN A 119 -13.29 0.13 -0.67
C ASN A 119 -12.70 -1.05 -1.44
N MET A 120 -11.83 -1.86 -0.82
CA MET A 120 -11.31 -3.09 -1.41
C MET A 120 -12.41 -4.12 -1.69
N ALA A 121 -13.36 -4.28 -0.77
CA ALA A 121 -14.48 -5.20 -0.96
C ALA A 121 -15.38 -4.75 -2.11
N LEU A 122 -15.76 -3.46 -2.15
CA LEU A 122 -16.54 -2.90 -3.26
C LEU A 122 -15.77 -2.94 -4.58
N GLY A 123 -14.47 -2.63 -4.56
CA GLY A 123 -13.58 -2.71 -5.71
C GLY A 123 -13.57 -4.10 -6.34
N SER A 124 -13.49 -5.14 -5.51
CA SER A 124 -13.60 -6.53 -5.96
C SER A 124 -14.96 -6.81 -6.58
N ILE A 125 -16.04 -6.38 -5.92
CA ILE A 125 -17.42 -6.61 -6.39
C ILE A 125 -17.67 -5.93 -7.74
N VAL A 126 -17.30 -4.65 -7.91
CA VAL A 126 -17.50 -3.94 -9.18
C VAL A 126 -16.63 -4.50 -10.30
N LYS A 127 -15.42 -4.96 -9.98
CA LYS A 127 -14.55 -5.64 -10.93
C LYS A 127 -15.18 -6.95 -11.40
N GLU A 128 -15.65 -7.78 -10.48
CA GLU A 128 -16.22 -9.09 -10.79
C GLU A 128 -17.58 -8.99 -11.49
N GLN A 129 -18.50 -8.20 -10.94
CA GLN A 129 -19.89 -8.13 -11.44
C GLN A 129 -20.03 -7.21 -12.65
N LEU A 130 -19.26 -6.12 -12.70
CA LEU A 130 -19.40 -5.10 -13.73
C LEU A 130 -18.18 -5.02 -14.66
N GLY A 131 -17.07 -5.72 -14.40
CA GLY A 131 -15.88 -5.62 -15.24
C GLY A 131 -15.25 -4.23 -15.24
N ILE A 132 -15.53 -3.41 -14.23
CA ILE A 132 -14.99 -2.05 -14.12
C ILE A 132 -13.60 -2.12 -13.47
N ARG A 133 -12.63 -1.37 -13.98
CA ARG A 133 -11.31 -1.19 -13.36
C ARG A 133 -11.42 -0.38 -12.06
N PRO A 134 -11.13 -0.96 -10.88
CA PRO A 134 -11.12 -0.20 -9.63
C PRO A 134 -9.76 0.46 -9.41
N LEU A 135 -9.75 1.75 -9.06
CA LEU A 135 -8.59 2.47 -8.51
C LEU A 135 -8.79 2.65 -7.01
N ILE A 136 -8.02 1.92 -6.20
CA ILE A 136 -8.24 1.86 -4.74
C ILE A 136 -7.36 2.87 -4.02
N HIS A 137 -7.97 3.78 -3.25
CA HIS A 137 -7.22 4.63 -2.34
C HIS A 137 -6.69 3.79 -1.17
N ILE A 138 -5.48 4.09 -0.71
CA ILE A 138 -4.88 3.46 0.47
C ILE A 138 -4.41 4.58 1.38
N THR A 139 -5.04 4.70 2.55
CA THR A 139 -4.64 5.69 3.57
C THR A 139 -3.65 5.10 4.57
N CYS A 140 -2.62 5.89 4.92
CA CYS A 140 -1.71 5.56 6.02
C CYS A 140 -2.29 5.84 7.41
N ARG A 141 -3.35 6.66 7.51
CA ARG A 141 -4.04 6.98 8.77
C ARG A 141 -4.57 5.72 9.46
N ASP A 142 -5.21 4.83 8.70
CA ASP A 142 -6.11 3.80 9.24
C ASP A 142 -5.42 2.46 9.56
N ARG A 143 -4.21 2.21 9.04
CA ARG A 143 -3.53 0.91 9.14
C ARG A 143 -2.06 1.07 9.53
N ASN A 144 -1.59 0.17 10.39
CA ASN A 144 -0.17 0.04 10.71
C ASN A 144 0.59 -0.63 9.56
N LEU A 145 1.91 -0.71 9.66
CA LEU A 145 2.77 -1.30 8.63
C LEU A 145 2.39 -2.76 8.31
N ILE A 146 1.97 -3.53 9.31
CA ILE A 146 1.53 -4.92 9.12
C ILE A 146 0.23 -4.96 8.31
N GLY A 147 -0.75 -4.12 8.69
CA GLY A 147 -2.04 -4.00 8.02
C GLY A 147 -1.94 -3.45 6.60
N LEU A 148 -0.99 -2.53 6.34
CA LEU A 148 -0.73 -2.04 4.98
C LEU A 148 -0.15 -3.14 4.09
N GLN A 149 0.81 -3.92 4.59
CA GLN A 149 1.37 -5.05 3.83
C GLN A 149 0.31 -6.11 3.51
N SER A 150 -0.50 -6.52 4.50
CA SER A 150 -1.57 -7.50 4.25
C SER A 150 -2.64 -6.96 3.31
N HIS A 151 -2.95 -5.66 3.37
CA HIS A 151 -3.88 -5.01 2.46
C HIS A 151 -3.38 -5.03 1.01
N LEU A 152 -2.10 -4.70 0.78
CA LEU A 152 -1.47 -4.80 -0.54
C LEU A 152 -1.48 -6.24 -1.07
N MET A 153 -1.15 -7.22 -0.23
CA MET A 153 -1.24 -8.64 -0.62
C MET A 153 -2.67 -9.02 -1.04
N GLY A 154 -3.68 -8.54 -0.29
CA GLY A 154 -5.09 -8.74 -0.59
C GLY A 154 -5.51 -8.14 -1.93
N LEU A 155 -5.17 -6.87 -2.18
CA LEU A 155 -5.46 -6.20 -3.45
C LEU A 155 -4.85 -6.94 -4.64
N HIS A 156 -3.58 -7.33 -4.54
CA HIS A 156 -2.92 -8.12 -5.58
C HIS A 156 -3.61 -9.46 -5.81
N THR A 157 -4.03 -10.15 -4.74
CA THR A 157 -4.75 -11.44 -4.83
C THR A 157 -6.09 -11.29 -5.54
N LEU A 158 -6.79 -10.17 -5.34
CA LEU A 158 -8.04 -9.84 -6.03
C LEU A 158 -7.79 -9.33 -7.48
N GLY A 159 -6.53 -9.29 -7.91
CA GLY A 159 -6.08 -8.72 -9.18
C GLY A 159 -6.40 -7.23 -9.31
N ILE A 160 -6.50 -6.51 -8.21
CA ILE A 160 -6.67 -5.06 -8.18
C ILE A 160 -5.28 -4.44 -8.20
N THR A 161 -4.95 -3.75 -9.29
CA THR A 161 -3.58 -3.30 -9.55
C THR A 161 -3.46 -1.78 -9.57
N ASP A 162 -4.54 -1.03 -9.72
CA ASP A 162 -4.50 0.42 -9.70
C ASP A 162 -4.74 0.92 -8.25
N VAL A 163 -3.76 1.62 -7.68
CA VAL A 163 -3.81 2.11 -6.29
C VAL A 163 -3.43 3.58 -6.18
N LEU A 164 -4.08 4.32 -5.28
CA LEU A 164 -3.75 5.71 -4.95
C LEU A 164 -3.21 5.81 -3.52
N ALA A 165 -1.92 6.08 -3.39
CA ALA A 165 -1.25 6.20 -2.11
C ALA A 165 -1.45 7.60 -1.50
N ILE A 166 -2.07 7.66 -0.32
CA ILE A 166 -2.36 8.89 0.41
C ILE A 166 -2.02 8.76 1.89
N THR A 167 -1.52 9.84 2.49
CA THR A 167 -1.29 9.86 3.94
C THR A 167 -2.62 9.75 4.68
N GLY A 168 -3.65 10.47 4.21
CA GLY A 168 -4.94 10.58 4.87
C GLY A 168 -4.98 11.75 5.84
N ASP A 169 -6.18 12.30 6.03
CA ASP A 169 -6.42 13.36 7.01
C ASP A 169 -6.42 12.80 8.43
N PRO A 170 -6.00 13.54 9.48
CA PRO A 170 -6.06 13.10 10.88
C PRO A 170 -7.42 12.54 11.32
N SER A 171 -7.41 11.47 12.14
CA SER A 171 -8.64 10.81 12.63
C SER A 171 -9.56 11.76 13.40
N LYS A 172 -9.00 12.82 14.01
CA LYS A 172 -9.74 13.87 14.74
C LYS A 172 -10.70 14.68 13.85
N ILE A 173 -10.56 14.61 12.54
CA ILE A 173 -11.48 15.27 11.59
C ILE A 173 -12.80 14.49 11.48
N GLY A 174 -12.80 13.20 11.83
CA GLY A 174 -13.99 12.37 11.92
C GLY A 174 -14.64 12.41 13.30
N ASP A 175 -15.87 11.89 13.38
CA ASP A 175 -16.70 11.88 14.59
C ASP A 175 -16.47 10.64 15.49
N PHE A 176 -15.19 10.32 15.76
CA PHE A 176 -14.80 9.09 16.47
C PHE A 176 -13.88 9.38 17.66
N PRO A 177 -14.45 9.73 18.83
CA PRO A 177 -13.67 9.91 20.05
C PRO A 177 -12.95 8.60 20.39
N GLY A 178 -11.62 8.63 20.40
CA GLY A 178 -10.76 7.50 20.75
C GLY A 178 -10.11 6.77 19.57
N ALA A 179 -10.47 7.07 18.32
CA ALA A 179 -9.77 6.53 17.17
C ALA A 179 -8.36 7.15 17.06
N THR A 180 -7.32 6.31 17.09
CA THR A 180 -5.95 6.76 16.88
C THR A 180 -5.68 6.98 15.39
N SER A 181 -4.72 7.85 15.08
CA SER A 181 -4.13 7.89 13.74
C SER A 181 -2.83 7.11 13.77
N VAL A 182 -2.70 6.10 12.90
CA VAL A 182 -1.61 5.14 12.98
C VAL A 182 -0.33 5.73 12.40
N TYR A 183 -0.34 6.13 11.13
CA TYR A 183 0.77 6.84 10.47
C TYR A 183 2.15 6.19 10.63
N ASP A 184 2.22 4.86 10.68
CA ASP A 184 3.49 4.13 10.59
C ASP A 184 4.28 4.50 9.32
N LEU A 185 3.55 4.89 8.26
CA LEU A 185 4.09 5.35 6.98
C LEU A 185 3.49 6.70 6.59
N SER A 186 4.23 7.50 5.84
CA SER A 186 3.68 8.59 5.04
C SER A 186 3.32 8.11 3.62
N SER A 187 2.71 8.97 2.80
CA SER A 187 2.46 8.62 1.39
C SER A 187 3.76 8.39 0.60
N PHE A 188 4.87 9.04 0.97
CA PHE A 188 6.17 8.76 0.36
C PHE A 188 6.62 7.33 0.66
N ASP A 189 6.51 6.91 1.92
CA ASP A 189 6.96 5.59 2.36
C ASP A 189 6.04 4.48 1.84
N LEU A 190 4.74 4.75 1.77
CA LEU A 190 3.78 3.83 1.15
C LEU A 190 4.07 3.64 -0.34
N ILE A 191 4.39 4.70 -1.09
CA ILE A 191 4.80 4.57 -2.50
C ILE A 191 6.05 3.70 -2.63
N ARG A 192 7.05 3.90 -1.77
CA ARG A 192 8.27 3.06 -1.76
C ARG A 192 7.95 1.59 -1.45
N LEU A 193 7.08 1.34 -0.48
CA LEU A 193 6.64 0.00 -0.12
C LEU A 193 5.94 -0.69 -1.29
N ILE A 194 5.01 -0.01 -1.96
CA ILE A 194 4.29 -0.57 -3.13
C ILE A 194 5.26 -0.86 -4.27
N ARG A 195 6.22 0.05 -4.54
CA ARG A 195 7.28 -0.18 -5.52
C ARG A 195 8.12 -1.41 -5.17
N GLN A 196 8.50 -1.57 -3.90
CA GLN A 196 9.26 -2.73 -3.43
C GLN A 196 8.46 -4.04 -3.56
N PHE A 197 7.14 -3.99 -3.36
CA PHE A 197 6.24 -5.12 -3.62
C PHE A 197 6.24 -5.50 -5.12
N ASN A 198 6.30 -4.51 -6.02
CA ASN A 198 6.44 -4.77 -7.46
C ASN A 198 7.79 -5.40 -7.82
N GLU A 199 8.80 -5.29 -6.96
CA GLU A 199 10.06 -6.02 -7.07
C GLU A 199 9.99 -7.43 -6.46
N GLY A 200 8.89 -7.79 -5.81
CA GLY A 200 8.64 -9.08 -5.17
C GLY A 200 9.16 -9.17 -3.75
N LEU A 201 9.35 -8.03 -3.08
CA LEU A 201 9.97 -7.94 -1.76
C LEU A 201 9.00 -7.33 -0.74
N SER A 202 8.95 -7.94 0.44
CA SER A 202 8.26 -7.39 1.62
C SER A 202 9.03 -6.20 2.19
N TYR A 203 8.45 -5.47 3.14
CA TYR A 203 9.13 -4.36 3.83
C TYR A 203 10.51 -4.75 4.40
N SER A 204 10.62 -5.98 4.93
CA SER A 204 11.87 -6.52 5.49
C SER A 204 12.91 -6.96 4.45
N GLY A 205 12.62 -6.81 3.15
CA GLY A 205 13.46 -7.29 2.06
C GLY A 205 13.36 -8.80 1.81
N LYS A 206 12.51 -9.52 2.54
CA LYS A 206 12.21 -10.94 2.28
C LYS A 206 11.33 -11.09 1.05
N SER A 207 11.57 -12.16 0.28
CA SER A 207 10.74 -12.52 -0.87
C SER A 207 9.26 -12.69 -0.49
N LEU A 208 8.37 -12.16 -1.33
CA LEU A 208 6.92 -12.38 -1.30
C LEU A 208 6.50 -13.63 -2.09
N GLY A 209 7.46 -14.35 -2.67
CA GLY A 209 7.22 -15.48 -3.59
C GLY A 209 6.94 -15.05 -5.02
N GLN A 210 6.24 -13.93 -5.21
CA GLN A 210 5.93 -13.35 -6.52
C GLN A 210 6.03 -11.82 -6.51
N LYS A 211 6.17 -11.24 -7.70
CA LYS A 211 6.09 -9.79 -7.91
C LYS A 211 4.63 -9.35 -7.99
N THR A 212 4.33 -8.19 -7.42
CA THR A 212 3.10 -7.48 -7.75
C THR A 212 3.30 -6.62 -8.99
N ASN A 213 2.21 -6.04 -9.50
CA ASN A 213 2.16 -5.26 -10.74
C ASN A 213 1.34 -3.98 -10.55
N PHE A 214 1.43 -3.37 -9.37
CA PHE A 214 0.65 -2.20 -9.03
C PHE A 214 1.01 -1.00 -9.93
N SER A 215 -0.01 -0.32 -10.44
CA SER A 215 0.12 1.04 -10.92
C SER A 215 -0.12 2.02 -9.76
N ILE A 216 0.90 2.84 -9.49
CA ILE A 216 0.98 3.66 -8.28
C ILE A 216 0.61 5.10 -8.61
N ALA A 217 -0.61 5.50 -8.24
CA ALA A 217 -1.04 6.88 -8.25
C ALA A 217 -0.65 7.60 -6.94
N ALA A 218 -0.46 8.91 -7.02
CA ALA A 218 -0.22 9.76 -5.86
C ALA A 218 -1.11 11.01 -5.90
N ALA A 219 -1.55 11.47 -4.72
CA ALA A 219 -2.28 12.73 -4.64
C ALA A 219 -1.34 13.94 -4.79
N PHE A 220 -1.77 14.95 -5.53
CA PHE A 220 -1.12 16.25 -5.65
C PHE A 220 -2.09 17.35 -5.19
N ASN A 221 -1.68 18.21 -4.27
CA ASN A 221 -2.51 19.34 -3.84
C ASN A 221 -1.90 20.65 -4.33
N PRO A 222 -2.44 21.23 -5.43
CA PRO A 222 -2.04 22.55 -5.91
C PRO A 222 -2.70 23.71 -5.15
N ASN A 223 -3.67 23.44 -4.26
CA ASN A 223 -4.40 24.44 -3.47
C ASN A 223 -3.57 24.88 -2.26
N VAL A 224 -2.35 25.39 -2.50
CA VAL A 224 -1.44 25.86 -1.46
C VAL A 224 -0.88 27.24 -1.82
N ARG A 225 -0.42 27.98 -0.80
CA ARG A 225 0.16 29.32 -1.00
C ARG A 225 1.41 29.32 -1.89
N HIS A 226 2.18 28.23 -1.88
CA HIS A 226 3.47 28.08 -2.54
C HIS A 226 3.43 26.85 -3.44
N LEU A 227 3.06 27.05 -4.72
CA LEU A 227 2.91 25.97 -5.70
C LEU A 227 4.26 25.27 -5.98
N ASP A 228 5.35 26.03 -6.04
CA ASP A 228 6.73 25.55 -6.12
C ASP A 228 7.04 24.46 -5.08
N LYS A 229 6.66 24.69 -3.81
CA LYS A 229 6.85 23.70 -2.74
C LYS A 229 5.96 22.47 -2.91
N ALA A 230 4.77 22.62 -3.50
CA ALA A 230 3.93 21.47 -3.82
C ALA A 230 4.54 20.64 -4.96
N VAL A 231 5.16 21.29 -5.95
CA VAL A 231 5.87 20.63 -7.04
C VAL A 231 7.10 19.87 -6.52
N GLU A 232 7.92 20.47 -5.65
CA GLU A 232 9.05 19.74 -5.03
C GLU A 232 8.59 18.46 -4.31
N ARG A 233 7.41 18.49 -3.67
CA ARG A 233 6.82 17.32 -3.03
C ARG A 233 6.32 16.31 -4.06
N LEU A 234 5.75 16.75 -5.17
CA LEU A 234 5.37 15.90 -6.29
C LEU A 234 6.60 15.18 -6.87
N GLU A 235 7.70 15.89 -7.13
CA GLU A 235 8.96 15.33 -7.62
C GLU A 235 9.54 14.28 -6.65
N LYS A 236 9.48 14.54 -5.34
CA LYS A 236 9.86 13.55 -4.33
C LYS A 236 9.01 12.29 -4.41
N LYS A 237 7.71 12.38 -4.73
CA LYS A 237 6.86 11.21 -4.94
C LYS A 237 7.22 10.45 -6.22
N ILE A 238 7.63 11.15 -7.28
CA ILE A 238 8.19 10.51 -8.49
C ILE A 238 9.41 9.68 -8.12
N GLN A 239 10.35 10.27 -7.38
CA GLN A 239 11.57 9.56 -6.92
C GLN A 239 11.26 8.33 -6.06
N CYS A 240 10.17 8.37 -5.27
CA CYS A 240 9.70 7.22 -4.50
C CYS A 240 9.15 6.10 -5.39
N GLY A 241 8.60 6.41 -6.57
CA GLY A 241 8.05 5.44 -7.51
C GLY A 241 6.61 5.69 -7.96
N ALA A 242 6.04 6.88 -7.74
CA ALA A 242 4.72 7.19 -8.28
C ALA A 242 4.75 7.23 -9.83
N HIS A 243 3.74 6.64 -10.47
CA HIS A 243 3.61 6.59 -11.94
C HIS A 243 2.79 7.76 -12.49
N TYR A 244 1.79 8.23 -11.75
CA TYR A 244 0.94 9.36 -12.13
C TYR A 244 0.32 10.03 -10.91
N PHE A 245 -0.31 11.20 -11.12
CA PHE A 245 -0.86 12.01 -10.05
C PHE A 245 -2.33 12.33 -10.28
N ILE A 246 -3.09 12.43 -9.19
CA ILE A 246 -4.45 12.95 -9.18
C ILE A 246 -4.43 14.22 -8.34
N THR A 247 -4.86 15.33 -8.94
CA THR A 247 -4.88 16.62 -8.25
C THR A 247 -6.08 16.73 -7.30
N GLN A 248 -5.97 17.54 -6.26
CA GLN A 248 -7.17 18.09 -5.62
C GLN A 248 -7.96 18.93 -6.63
N PRO A 249 -9.28 19.15 -6.43
CA PRO A 249 -10.10 19.94 -7.33
C PRO A 249 -9.52 21.33 -7.58
N LEU A 250 -9.60 21.75 -8.84
CA LEU A 250 -9.21 23.07 -9.33
C LEU A 250 -10.47 23.79 -9.80
N TYR A 251 -10.69 25.02 -9.33
CA TYR A 251 -11.93 25.77 -9.57
C TYR A 251 -11.77 27.01 -10.46
N SER A 252 -10.56 27.28 -10.97
CA SER A 252 -10.31 28.39 -11.89
C SER A 252 -9.40 27.99 -13.04
N GLU A 253 -9.68 28.54 -14.22
CA GLU A 253 -8.88 28.32 -15.44
C GLU A 253 -7.42 28.72 -15.23
N ARG A 254 -7.20 29.90 -14.62
CA ARG A 254 -5.88 30.39 -14.27
C ARG A 254 -5.09 29.38 -13.42
N GLN A 255 -5.71 28.78 -12.41
CA GLN A 255 -5.02 27.81 -11.56
C GLN A 255 -4.69 26.52 -12.32
N ILE A 256 -5.52 26.11 -13.28
CA ILE A 256 -5.24 24.97 -14.17
C ILE A 256 -4.00 25.26 -15.02
N GLU A 257 -3.91 26.46 -15.60
CA GLU A 257 -2.72 26.90 -16.37
C GLU A 257 -1.46 26.96 -15.50
N GLU A 258 -1.55 27.57 -14.31
CA GLU A 258 -0.42 27.64 -13.37
C GLU A 258 0.09 26.25 -12.97
N VAL A 259 -0.83 25.30 -12.71
CA VAL A 259 -0.47 23.92 -12.41
C VAL A 259 0.18 23.23 -13.61
N TYR A 260 -0.37 23.41 -14.80
CA TYR A 260 0.21 22.85 -16.03
C TYR A 260 1.63 23.35 -16.25
N GLU A 261 1.85 24.66 -16.18
CA GLU A 261 3.17 25.26 -16.37
C GLU A 261 4.19 24.82 -15.32
N ALA A 262 3.74 24.62 -14.08
CA ALA A 262 4.60 24.18 -12.99
C ALA A 262 4.92 22.67 -13.00
N THR A 263 4.22 21.85 -13.81
CA THR A 263 4.36 20.38 -13.80
C THR A 263 4.68 19.74 -15.15
N LYS A 264 4.85 20.54 -16.20
CA LYS A 264 5.18 20.07 -17.55
C LYS A 264 6.59 19.49 -17.68
#